data_AF-A0A8D8CIT3-F1
#
_entry.id   AF-A0A8D8CIT3-F1
#
_cell.length_a   1.000
_cell.length_b   1.000
_cell.length_c   1.000
_cell.angle_alpha   90.00
_cell.angle_beta   90.00
_cell.angle_gamma   90.00
#
_symmetry.space_group_name_H-M   'P 1'
#
loop_
_entity.id
_entity.type
_entity.pdbx_description
1 polymer ?
#
loop_
_entity_poly.entity_id
_entity_poly.type
_entity_poly.pdbx_seq_one_letter_code
_entity_poly.pdbx_strand_id
1 'polypeptide(L)'
;SNFNSQYLRFNSDLHAAAVPFRFNVDAMVNADGDLYLYGKQSAQVYSKFLMKAEPLAFAHSHECRVSTTYNLYDDLVFETNLDNKIDTVLTPSEQKATVRVKSKFNNHEFNKDLSAYNTPERLGVEMSGSIITNIFNTVDSDNQDHFFSAFLKYDKNSNSRALSLPFIDEFPFDLQHMKLAVLRIVEAMQ
;
A
#
# COMPACT_ATOMS: atom_id res chain seq x y z
N SER A 1 2.23 19.73 15.86
CA SER A 1 3.36 20.62 15.53
C SER A 1 3.22 21.11 14.11
N ASN A 2 3.56 22.37 13.87
CA ASN A 2 3.50 22.97 12.54
C ASN A 2 4.88 23.53 12.19
N PHE A 3 5.38 23.19 11.02
CA PHE A 3 6.61 23.70 10.45
C PHE A 3 6.34 24.19 9.03
N ASN A 4 6.71 25.42 8.75
CA ASN A 4 6.48 26.03 7.46
C ASN A 4 7.77 26.70 6.99
N SER A 5 8.23 26.28 5.82
CA SER A 5 9.40 26.81 5.14
C SER A 5 9.10 26.93 3.64
N GLN A 6 9.99 27.58 2.91
CA GLN A 6 9.87 27.72 1.46
C GLN A 6 9.75 26.37 0.73
N TYR A 7 10.42 25.33 1.22
CA TYR A 7 10.50 24.03 0.54
C TYR A 7 9.61 22.95 1.17
N LEU A 8 9.15 23.17 2.39
CA LEU A 8 8.41 22.17 3.16
C LEU A 8 7.38 22.84 4.06
N ARG A 9 6.12 22.43 3.87
CA ARG A 9 4.99 22.67 4.77
C ARG A 9 4.70 21.34 5.45
N PHE A 10 4.74 21.33 6.77
CA PHE A 10 4.56 20.13 7.59
C PHE A 10 3.63 20.44 8.75
N ASN A 11 2.62 19.62 8.93
CA ASN A 11 1.72 19.65 10.08
C ASN A 11 1.58 18.24 10.66
N SER A 12 1.64 18.14 11.98
CA SER A 12 1.40 16.89 12.69
C SER A 12 0.50 17.09 13.89
N ASP A 13 -0.39 16.15 14.10
CA ASP A 13 -1.25 16.08 15.28
C ASP A 13 -1.02 14.74 15.97
N LEU A 14 -0.88 14.77 17.28
CA LEU A 14 -0.62 13.64 18.17
C LEU A 14 -1.27 14.10 19.48
N HIS A 15 -2.13 13.38 20.17
CA HIS A 15 -1.83 12.23 20.98
C HIS A 15 -3.02 12.12 21.95
N ALA A 16 -3.39 10.93 22.39
CA ALA A 16 -4.23 10.78 23.56
C ALA A 16 -4.02 9.45 24.28
N ALA A 17 -4.27 9.50 25.58
CA ALA A 17 -4.20 8.34 26.43
C ALA A 17 -5.18 8.41 27.61
N ALA A 18 -5.62 7.24 28.09
CA ALA A 18 -6.60 7.10 29.16
C ALA A 18 -6.32 5.92 30.11
N VAL A 19 -6.85 6.01 31.34
CA VAL A 19 -6.70 5.04 32.45
C VAL A 19 -8.04 4.84 33.16
N PRO A 20 -8.30 3.71 33.86
CA PRO A 20 -7.38 2.59 34.20
C PRO A 20 -7.26 1.50 33.13
N PHE A 21 -8.20 1.42 32.17
CA PHE A 21 -8.09 0.57 30.98
C PHE A 21 -7.59 1.42 29.82
N ARG A 22 -6.52 0.95 29.22
CA ARG A 22 -5.54 1.81 28.56
C ARG A 22 -5.87 1.89 27.10
N PHE A 23 -6.70 2.88 26.83
CA PHE A 23 -7.20 3.23 25.52
C PHE A 23 -6.48 4.47 25.02
N ASN A 24 -5.82 4.35 23.88
CA ASN A 24 -4.87 5.35 23.41
C ASN A 24 -4.83 5.40 21.89
N VAL A 25 -4.72 6.61 21.39
CA VAL A 25 -4.87 6.96 19.98
C VAL A 25 -3.99 8.19 19.71
N ASP A 26 -4.05 8.62 18.46
CA ASP A 26 -3.54 9.87 17.88
C ASP A 26 -2.12 9.90 17.30
N ALA A 27 -2.10 10.16 15.99
CA ALA A 27 -1.02 10.56 15.10
C ALA A 27 -1.60 10.76 13.67
N MET A 28 -1.60 12.00 13.23
CA MET A 28 -1.84 12.45 11.85
C MET A 28 -0.63 13.29 11.42
N VAL A 29 -0.23 13.17 10.16
CA VAL A 29 0.86 13.90 9.56
C VAL A 29 0.41 14.32 8.16
N ASN A 30 0.64 15.58 7.85
CA ASN A 30 0.51 16.16 6.53
C ASN A 30 1.84 16.83 6.22
N ALA A 31 2.39 16.56 5.04
CA ALA A 31 3.56 17.24 4.56
C ALA A 31 3.39 17.50 3.07
N ASP A 32 3.80 18.67 2.62
CA ASP A 32 3.84 18.97 1.21
C ASP A 32 4.96 19.97 0.93
N GLY A 33 5.56 19.88 -0.25
CA GLY A 33 6.75 20.65 -0.55
C GLY A 33 7.14 20.62 -2.02
N ASP A 34 7.81 21.69 -2.44
CA ASP A 34 8.37 21.84 -3.77
C ASP A 34 9.89 22.03 -3.64
N LEU A 35 10.66 21.32 -4.47
CA LEU A 35 12.11 21.41 -4.56
C LEU A 35 12.52 21.67 -6.01
N TYR A 36 13.51 22.53 -6.21
CA TYR A 36 14.08 22.80 -7.53
C TYR A 36 15.50 22.23 -7.59
N LEU A 37 15.60 20.96 -7.96
CA LEU A 37 16.87 20.26 -8.13
C LEU A 37 16.79 19.40 -9.39
N TYR A 38 17.60 19.75 -10.38
CA TYR A 38 17.57 19.13 -11.71
C TYR A 38 16.18 19.12 -12.39
N GLY A 39 15.32 20.07 -12.03
CA GLY A 39 13.91 20.09 -12.41
C GLY A 39 13.04 20.57 -11.26
N LYS A 40 11.72 20.63 -11.47
CA LYS A 40 10.76 20.86 -10.37
C LYS A 40 10.31 19.52 -9.81
N GLN A 41 10.51 19.30 -8.53
CA GLN A 41 9.97 18.16 -7.79
C GLN A 41 8.92 18.65 -6.80
N SER A 42 7.74 18.03 -6.81
CA SER A 42 6.67 18.29 -5.84
C SER A 42 6.37 16.99 -5.11
N ALA A 43 6.16 17.05 -3.79
CA ALA A 43 5.78 15.91 -2.99
C ALA A 43 4.67 16.29 -2.02
N GLN A 44 3.73 15.37 -1.82
CA GLN A 44 2.66 15.44 -0.84
C GLN A 44 2.59 14.12 -0.09
N VAL A 45 2.51 14.19 1.22
CA VAL A 45 2.43 13.05 2.13
C VAL A 45 1.32 13.30 3.12
N TYR A 46 0.38 12.38 3.19
CA TYR A 46 -0.63 12.28 4.23
C TYR A 46 -0.42 10.96 4.96
N SER A 47 -0.42 10.97 6.28
CA SER A 47 -0.37 9.76 7.09
C SER A 47 -1.29 9.94 8.28
N LYS A 48 -2.17 8.98 8.48
CA LYS A 48 -3.06 8.89 9.63
C LYS A 48 -2.92 7.50 10.20
N PHE A 49 -2.26 7.41 11.35
CA PHE A 49 -2.32 6.22 12.19
C PHE A 49 -3.70 6.30 12.90
N LEU A 50 -4.25 5.35 13.64
CA LEU A 50 -3.88 4.86 14.96
C LEU A 50 -4.90 3.81 15.37
N MET A 51 -4.65 3.13 16.49
CA MET A 51 -5.56 3.17 17.64
C MET A 51 -5.24 2.02 18.57
N LYS A 52 -5.79 2.07 19.78
CA LYS A 52 -5.64 1.00 20.74
C LYS A 52 -6.67 1.08 21.85
N ALA A 53 -7.13 -0.09 22.27
CA ALA A 53 -8.13 -0.24 23.30
C ALA A 53 -7.86 -1.48 24.17
N GLU A 54 -8.46 -1.48 25.36
CA GLU A 54 -8.27 -2.45 26.44
C GLU A 54 -9.58 -2.55 27.26
N PRO A 55 -9.83 -3.67 27.98
CA PRO A 55 -8.88 -4.71 28.38
C PRO A 55 -8.66 -5.89 27.40
N LEU A 56 -9.60 -6.23 26.51
CA LEU A 56 -9.50 -7.43 25.66
C LEU A 56 -9.80 -7.17 24.17
N ALA A 57 -9.74 -5.92 23.72
CA ALA A 57 -10.05 -5.58 22.34
C ALA A 57 -9.02 -4.58 21.81
N PHE A 58 -8.20 -4.99 20.87
CA PHE A 58 -7.22 -4.15 20.20
C PHE A 58 -7.75 -3.78 18.82
N ALA A 59 -7.69 -2.51 18.45
CA ALA A 59 -8.04 -2.04 17.11
C ALA A 59 -6.98 -1.04 16.67
N HIS A 60 -6.45 -1.22 15.47
CA HIS A 60 -5.40 -0.41 14.87
C HIS A 60 -5.78 -0.09 13.42
N SER A 61 -5.54 1.14 13.00
CA SER A 61 -5.65 1.56 11.61
C SER A 61 -4.44 2.40 11.23
N HIS A 62 -3.96 2.27 10.00
CA HIS A 62 -2.93 3.13 9.45
C HIS A 62 -3.26 3.40 7.98
N GLU A 63 -3.33 4.66 7.62
CA GLU A 63 -3.54 5.13 6.27
C GLU A 63 -2.36 6.04 5.90
N CYS A 64 -1.76 5.81 4.74
CA CYS A 64 -0.67 6.60 4.21
C CYS A 64 -0.94 6.86 2.75
N ARG A 65 -0.84 8.11 2.32
CA ARG A 65 -0.96 8.53 0.93
C ARG A 65 0.24 9.38 0.59
N VAL A 66 0.92 9.04 -0.50
CA VAL A 66 2.08 9.75 -1.01
C VAL A 66 1.81 10.08 -2.47
N SER A 67 2.10 11.31 -2.86
CA SER A 67 2.10 11.74 -4.25
C SER A 67 3.38 12.51 -4.52
N THR A 68 4.05 12.18 -5.62
CA THR A 68 5.23 12.92 -6.09
C THR A 68 5.11 13.19 -7.57
N THR A 69 5.53 14.38 -7.97
CA THR A 69 5.65 14.78 -9.38
C THR A 69 7.07 15.27 -9.60
N TYR A 70 7.74 14.75 -10.62
CA TYR A 70 9.06 15.20 -11.03
C TYR A 70 9.01 15.67 -12.48
N ASN A 71 9.32 16.95 -12.70
CA ASN A 71 9.38 17.59 -14.00
C ASN A 71 10.85 17.91 -14.31
N LEU A 72 11.44 17.14 -15.24
CA LEU A 72 12.79 17.34 -15.76
C LEU A 72 12.78 18.42 -16.86
N TYR A 73 13.94 19.04 -17.09
CA TYR A 73 14.09 20.16 -18.04
C TYR A 73 13.70 19.87 -19.50
N ASP A 74 13.52 18.60 -19.90
CA ASP A 74 13.17 18.16 -21.27
C ASP A 74 11.70 17.69 -21.42
N ASP A 75 10.75 18.35 -20.72
CA ASP A 75 9.30 18.03 -20.72
C ASP A 75 8.94 16.62 -20.21
N LEU A 76 9.91 15.88 -19.64
CA LEU A 76 9.70 14.56 -19.07
C LEU A 76 9.11 14.68 -17.66
N VAL A 77 7.87 14.20 -17.50
CA VAL A 77 7.13 14.21 -16.23
C VAL A 77 6.99 12.80 -15.70
N PHE A 78 7.39 12.61 -14.44
CA PHE A 78 7.17 11.39 -13.68
C PHE A 78 6.20 11.66 -12.52
N GLU A 79 5.09 10.95 -12.51
CA GLU A 79 4.08 11.00 -11.46
C GLU A 79 4.09 9.68 -10.71
N THR A 80 4.14 9.73 -9.38
CA THR A 80 4.01 8.55 -8.52
C THR A 80 2.95 8.82 -7.47
N ASN A 81 2.04 7.87 -7.28
CA ASN A 81 1.09 7.85 -6.19
C ASN A 81 1.19 6.53 -5.45
N LEU A 82 1.09 6.58 -4.14
CA LEU A 82 1.01 5.41 -3.26
C LEU A 82 -0.05 5.66 -2.21
N ASP A 83 -1.13 4.89 -2.25
CA ASP A 83 -2.11 4.80 -1.18
C ASP A 83 -1.93 3.45 -0.48
N ASN A 84 -1.74 3.48 0.84
CA ASN A 84 -1.60 2.30 1.66
C ASN A 84 -2.56 2.41 2.85
N LYS A 85 -3.34 1.36 3.10
CA LYS A 85 -4.22 1.26 4.25
C LYS A 85 -4.07 -0.10 4.93
N ILE A 86 -3.87 -0.08 6.24
CA ILE A 86 -3.75 -1.24 7.10
C ILE A 86 -4.81 -1.10 8.19
N ASP A 87 -5.67 -2.09 8.34
CA ASP A 87 -6.60 -2.18 9.46
C ASP A 87 -6.36 -3.49 10.22
N THR A 88 -6.48 -3.45 11.54
CA THR A 88 -6.29 -4.63 12.39
C THR A 88 -7.25 -4.57 13.56
N VAL A 89 -7.95 -5.67 13.82
CA VAL A 89 -8.83 -5.85 14.96
C VAL A 89 -8.47 -7.18 15.62
N LEU A 90 -8.26 -7.18 16.93
CA LEU A 90 -7.99 -8.38 17.71
C LEU A 90 -8.89 -8.36 18.96
N THR A 91 -9.76 -9.34 19.03
CA THR A 91 -10.57 -9.72 20.17
C THR A 91 -10.46 -11.23 20.37
N PRO A 92 -10.84 -11.79 21.52
CA PRO A 92 -10.86 -13.25 21.71
C PRO A 92 -11.65 -14.00 20.64
N SER A 93 -12.73 -13.41 20.14
CA SER A 93 -13.60 -14.02 19.11
C SER A 93 -13.22 -13.65 17.68
N GLU A 94 -12.52 -12.55 17.45
CA GLU A 94 -12.23 -12.05 16.11
C GLU A 94 -10.84 -11.47 16.02
N GLN A 95 -9.99 -12.08 15.21
CA GLN A 95 -8.67 -11.55 14.87
C GLN A 95 -8.65 -11.34 13.37
N LYS A 96 -8.42 -10.11 12.92
CA LYS A 96 -8.48 -9.74 11.51
C LYS A 96 -7.45 -8.67 11.22
N ALA A 97 -6.73 -8.81 10.12
CA ALA A 97 -5.83 -7.81 9.59
C ALA A 97 -6.08 -7.67 8.09
N THR A 98 -6.21 -6.44 7.60
CA THR A 98 -6.35 -6.16 6.16
C THR A 98 -5.32 -5.14 5.74
N VAL A 99 -4.70 -5.36 4.59
CA VAL A 99 -3.74 -4.45 3.95
C VAL A 99 -4.24 -4.16 2.55
N ARG A 100 -4.30 -2.89 2.18
CA ARG A 100 -4.64 -2.43 0.84
C ARG A 100 -3.54 -1.50 0.35
N VAL A 101 -2.97 -1.80 -0.80
CA VAL A 101 -1.95 -0.99 -1.45
C VAL A 101 -2.41 -0.68 -2.85
N LYS A 102 -2.43 0.61 -3.18
CA LYS A 102 -2.60 1.12 -4.53
C LYS A 102 -1.39 1.95 -4.87
N SER A 103 -0.69 1.60 -5.93
CA SER A 103 0.47 2.33 -6.43
C SER A 103 0.20 2.70 -7.88
N LYS A 104 0.56 3.92 -8.26
CA LYS A 104 0.51 4.37 -9.65
C LYS A 104 1.83 5.02 -10.00
N PHE A 105 2.41 4.65 -11.12
CA PHE A 105 3.58 5.28 -11.70
C PHE A 105 3.23 5.67 -13.14
N ASN A 106 3.10 6.96 -13.42
CA ASN A 106 2.54 7.48 -14.67
C ASN A 106 1.23 6.76 -15.02
N ASN A 107 1.18 6.02 -16.12
CA ASN A 107 -0.01 5.29 -16.56
C ASN A 107 -0.05 3.83 -16.08
N HIS A 108 0.87 3.40 -15.23
CA HIS A 108 0.94 2.02 -14.72
C HIS A 108 0.36 1.95 -13.31
N GLU A 109 -0.62 1.09 -13.10
CA GLU A 109 -1.32 0.93 -11.81
C GLU A 109 -1.08 -0.47 -11.23
N PHE A 110 -0.85 -0.53 -9.93
CA PHE A 110 -0.73 -1.77 -9.16
C PHE A 110 -1.64 -1.68 -7.94
N ASN A 111 -2.61 -2.56 -7.86
CA ASN A 111 -3.51 -2.69 -6.71
C ASN A 111 -3.30 -4.03 -6.04
N LYS A 112 -3.33 -4.05 -4.71
CA LYS A 112 -3.20 -5.26 -3.91
C LYS A 112 -4.05 -5.17 -2.65
N ASP A 113 -4.82 -6.21 -2.40
CA ASP A 113 -5.55 -6.45 -1.17
C ASP A 113 -5.01 -7.72 -0.51
N LEU A 114 -4.83 -7.68 0.80
CA LEU A 114 -4.50 -8.83 1.64
C LEU A 114 -5.42 -8.79 2.85
N SER A 115 -5.94 -9.96 3.24
CA SER A 115 -6.80 -10.14 4.40
C SER A 115 -6.38 -11.41 5.12
N ALA A 116 -6.04 -11.29 6.39
CA ALA A 116 -5.87 -12.43 7.29
C ALA A 116 -6.95 -12.36 8.36
N TYR A 117 -7.59 -13.48 8.66
CA TYR A 117 -8.64 -13.53 9.67
C TYR A 117 -8.69 -14.86 10.39
N ASN A 118 -9.16 -14.82 11.62
CA ASN A 118 -9.39 -15.95 12.50
C ASN A 118 -10.62 -15.63 13.36
N THR A 119 -11.72 -16.33 13.11
CA THR A 119 -13.00 -16.27 13.82
C THR A 119 -13.35 -17.67 14.34
N PRO A 120 -14.41 -17.88 15.14
CA PRO A 120 -14.77 -19.21 15.63
C PRO A 120 -15.12 -20.19 14.49
N GLU A 121 -15.58 -19.69 13.35
CA GLU A 121 -16.02 -20.48 12.20
C GLU A 121 -14.92 -20.70 11.18
N ARG A 122 -13.96 -19.77 11.06
CA ARG A 122 -12.99 -19.81 9.96
C ARG A 122 -11.66 -19.17 10.29
N LEU A 123 -10.62 -19.68 9.65
CA LEU A 123 -9.26 -19.15 9.66
C LEU A 123 -8.81 -19.02 8.20
N GLY A 124 -8.22 -17.91 7.82
CA GLY A 124 -7.75 -17.79 6.46
C GLY A 124 -6.85 -16.60 6.19
N VAL A 125 -6.13 -16.70 5.09
CA VAL A 125 -5.37 -15.63 4.46
C VAL A 125 -5.83 -15.57 3.00
N GLU A 126 -6.17 -14.39 2.53
CA GLU A 126 -6.63 -14.12 1.18
C GLU A 126 -5.83 -12.94 0.63
N MET A 127 -5.35 -13.04 -0.60
CA MET A 127 -4.82 -11.91 -1.34
C MET A 127 -5.46 -11.82 -2.71
N SER A 128 -5.59 -10.60 -3.20
CA SER A 128 -5.93 -10.31 -4.58
C SER A 128 -5.15 -9.10 -5.04
N GLY A 129 -5.02 -8.94 -6.35
CA GLY A 129 -4.44 -7.74 -6.90
C GLY A 129 -4.68 -7.62 -8.39
N SER A 130 -4.40 -6.43 -8.89
CA SER A 130 -4.40 -6.13 -10.30
C SER A 130 -3.19 -5.32 -10.69
N ILE A 131 -2.73 -5.52 -11.92
CA ILE A 131 -1.66 -4.74 -12.55
C ILE A 131 -2.24 -4.22 -13.86
N ILE A 132 -2.22 -2.90 -14.05
CA ILE A 132 -2.64 -2.24 -15.28
C ILE A 132 -1.37 -1.67 -15.91
N THR A 133 -0.84 -2.34 -16.94
CA THR A 133 0.42 -1.95 -17.57
C THR A 133 0.58 -2.51 -18.97
N ASN A 134 1.32 -1.81 -19.82
CA ASN A 134 1.75 -2.30 -21.14
C ASN A 134 3.17 -2.91 -21.11
N ILE A 135 3.87 -2.88 -19.96
CA ILE A 135 5.29 -3.27 -19.85
C ILE A 135 5.52 -4.75 -20.18
N PHE A 136 4.52 -5.61 -19.96
CA PHE A 136 4.57 -7.04 -20.29
C PHE A 136 4.12 -7.35 -21.73
N ASN A 137 3.60 -6.34 -22.44
CA ASN A 137 3.04 -6.54 -23.77
C ASN A 137 4.15 -6.62 -24.83
N THR A 138 4.07 -7.63 -25.70
CA THR A 138 4.98 -7.83 -26.83
C THR A 138 4.37 -7.40 -28.17
N VAL A 139 3.09 -7.02 -28.18
CA VAL A 139 2.30 -6.82 -29.41
C VAL A 139 1.77 -5.39 -29.55
N ASP A 140 1.37 -4.72 -28.47
CA ASP A 140 0.76 -3.37 -28.52
C ASP A 140 1.26 -2.46 -27.38
N SER A 141 1.13 -1.14 -27.54
CA SER A 141 1.46 -0.12 -26.55
C SER A 141 0.35 0.17 -25.55
N ASP A 142 -0.83 -0.43 -25.70
CA ASP A 142 -1.95 -0.24 -24.78
C ASP A 142 -1.75 -1.00 -23.46
N ASN A 143 -2.18 -0.36 -22.36
CA ASN A 143 -2.17 -0.97 -21.04
C ASN A 143 -3.14 -2.15 -20.98
N GLN A 144 -2.69 -3.27 -20.41
CA GLN A 144 -3.52 -4.45 -20.18
C GLN A 144 -3.76 -4.67 -18.69
N ASP A 145 -4.94 -5.22 -18.39
CA ASP A 145 -5.33 -5.59 -17.03
C ASP A 145 -4.92 -7.04 -16.74
N HIS A 146 -4.11 -7.21 -15.71
CA HIS A 146 -3.71 -8.50 -15.18
C HIS A 146 -4.28 -8.66 -13.78
N PHE A 147 -5.01 -9.75 -13.51
CA PHE A 147 -5.62 -10.01 -12.22
C PHE A 147 -5.05 -11.25 -11.58
N PHE A 148 -4.96 -11.22 -10.26
CA PHE A 148 -4.45 -12.34 -9.51
C PHE A 148 -5.14 -12.51 -8.16
N SER A 149 -5.28 -13.74 -7.69
CA SER A 149 -5.83 -14.02 -6.36
C SER A 149 -5.28 -15.31 -5.75
N ALA A 150 -4.92 -15.31 -4.48
CA ALA A 150 -4.51 -16.51 -3.74
C ALA A 150 -5.24 -16.56 -2.42
N PHE A 151 -5.51 -17.75 -1.93
CA PHE A 151 -6.06 -17.92 -0.60
C PHE A 151 -5.66 -19.24 0.03
N LEU A 152 -5.60 -19.23 1.36
CA LEU A 152 -5.59 -20.40 2.22
C LEU A 152 -6.73 -20.21 3.22
N LYS A 153 -7.69 -21.13 3.26
CA LYS A 153 -8.88 -21.06 4.11
C LYS A 153 -9.07 -22.38 4.85
N TYR A 154 -9.53 -22.27 6.08
CA TYR A 154 -9.93 -23.38 6.93
C TYR A 154 -11.30 -23.05 7.53
N ASP A 155 -12.28 -23.90 7.25
CA ASP A 155 -13.60 -23.88 7.88
C ASP A 155 -13.56 -24.82 9.09
N LYS A 156 -13.73 -24.23 10.28
CA LYS A 156 -13.68 -24.92 11.57
C LYS A 156 -14.96 -25.73 11.84
N ASN A 157 -16.10 -25.32 11.27
CA ASN A 157 -17.38 -25.98 11.46
C ASN A 157 -17.41 -27.31 10.70
N SER A 158 -16.90 -27.32 9.48
CA SER A 158 -16.85 -28.52 8.62
C SER A 158 -15.50 -29.25 8.66
N ASN A 159 -14.50 -28.72 9.37
CA ASN A 159 -13.12 -29.18 9.38
C ASN A 159 -12.50 -29.30 7.97
N SER A 160 -12.90 -28.40 7.07
CA SER A 160 -12.48 -28.43 5.66
C SER A 160 -11.41 -27.37 5.36
N ARG A 161 -10.51 -27.68 4.42
CA ARG A 161 -9.37 -26.83 4.03
C ARG A 161 -9.45 -26.52 2.54
N ALA A 162 -9.18 -25.27 2.18
CA ALA A 162 -9.12 -24.84 0.79
C ALA A 162 -7.84 -24.04 0.55
N LEU A 163 -7.13 -24.33 -0.53
CA LEU A 163 -5.90 -23.67 -0.94
C LEU A 163 -5.99 -23.33 -2.42
N SER A 164 -5.65 -22.10 -2.77
CA SER A 164 -5.46 -21.65 -4.15
C SER A 164 -4.22 -20.78 -4.20
N LEU A 165 -3.20 -21.21 -4.95
CA LEU A 165 -1.94 -20.51 -5.15
C LEU A 165 -1.62 -20.43 -6.66
N PRO A 166 -2.36 -19.62 -7.45
CA PRO A 166 -2.17 -19.57 -8.90
C PRO A 166 -0.86 -18.86 -9.34
N PHE A 167 0.05 -18.52 -8.41
CA PHE A 167 1.24 -17.70 -8.67
C PHE A 167 2.53 -18.46 -8.86
N ILE A 168 2.55 -19.75 -8.53
CA ILE A 168 3.82 -20.49 -8.44
C ILE A 168 4.42 -20.73 -9.83
N ASP A 169 3.61 -20.70 -10.89
CA ASP A 169 4.08 -21.06 -12.23
C ASP A 169 4.50 -19.85 -13.11
N GLU A 170 3.97 -18.64 -12.91
CA GLU A 170 4.21 -17.49 -13.82
C GLU A 170 4.85 -16.25 -13.16
N PHE A 171 4.61 -16.01 -11.86
CA PHE A 171 5.03 -14.77 -11.17
C PHE A 171 6.55 -14.55 -11.00
N PRO A 172 7.40 -15.60 -10.84
CA PRO A 172 8.85 -15.41 -10.77
C PRO A 172 9.45 -14.90 -12.09
N PHE A 173 8.83 -15.23 -13.22
CA PHE A 173 9.30 -14.82 -14.55
C PHE A 173 9.04 -13.32 -14.76
N ASP A 174 7.86 -12.81 -14.37
CA ASP A 174 7.47 -11.42 -14.57
C ASP A 174 8.25 -10.42 -13.69
N LEU A 175 8.68 -10.83 -12.48
CA LEU A 175 9.53 -10.00 -11.63
C LEU A 175 10.94 -9.78 -12.21
N GLN A 176 11.48 -10.77 -12.94
CA GLN A 176 12.75 -10.58 -13.65
C GLN A 176 12.60 -9.56 -14.79
N HIS A 177 11.47 -9.58 -15.50
CA HIS A 177 11.19 -8.61 -16.55
C HIS A 177 11.01 -7.20 -15.99
N MET A 178 10.35 -7.04 -14.85
CA MET A 178 10.28 -5.74 -14.15
C MET A 178 11.66 -5.21 -13.75
N LYS A 179 12.51 -6.07 -13.15
CA LYS A 179 13.89 -5.68 -12.80
C LYS A 179 14.67 -5.23 -14.05
N LEU A 180 14.56 -5.97 -15.15
CA LEU A 180 15.23 -5.65 -16.41
C LEU A 180 14.68 -4.36 -17.03
N ALA A 181 13.37 -4.12 -16.98
CA ALA A 181 12.76 -2.90 -17.48
C ALA A 181 13.21 -1.67 -16.69
N VAL A 182 13.22 -1.74 -15.35
CA VAL A 182 13.73 -0.67 -14.49
C VAL A 182 15.22 -0.42 -14.76
N LEU A 183 16.03 -1.48 -14.88
CA LEU A 183 17.45 -1.33 -15.23
C LEU A 183 17.64 -0.64 -16.58
N ARG A 184 16.87 -1.02 -17.61
CA ARG A 184 16.94 -0.37 -18.93
C ARG A 184 16.53 1.08 -18.90
N ILE A 185 15.51 1.45 -18.13
CA ILE A 185 15.10 2.85 -17.96
C ILE A 185 16.21 3.64 -17.27
N VAL A 186 16.83 3.08 -16.23
CA VAL A 186 17.95 3.72 -15.52
C VAL A 186 19.18 3.86 -16.43
N GLU A 187 19.50 2.84 -17.21
CA GLU A 187 20.61 2.87 -18.19
C GLU A 187 20.36 3.87 -19.31
N ALA A 188 19.12 4.04 -19.78
CA ALA A 188 18.75 5.02 -20.79
C ALA A 188 18.79 6.48 -20.29
N MET A 189 18.89 6.68 -18.97
CA MET A 189 19.02 7.99 -18.32
C MET A 189 20.48 8.36 -17.98
N GLN A 190 21.45 7.50 -18.27
CA GLN A 190 22.90 7.76 -18.15
C GLN A 190 23.50 8.23 -19.47
#